data_AF-K1SJU6-F1
#
_entry.id   AF-K1SJU6-F1
#
_cell.length_a   1.000
_cell.length_b   1.000
_cell.length_c   1.000
_cell.angle_alpha   90.00
_cell.angle_beta   90.00
_cell.angle_gamma   90.00
#
_symmetry.space_group_name_H-M   'P 1'
#
loop_
_entity.id
_entity.type
_entity.pdbx_description
1 polymer ?
#
loop_
_entity_poly.entity_id
_entity_poly.type
_entity_poly.pdbx_seq_one_letter_code
_entity_poly.pdbx_strand_id
1 'polypeptide(L)'
;MARELILKLGKKITDRVDVKLGMTKLDENSPEYYGLASVVTDEMAELALAMKVRVPTTPAEIGKKVGKDPVYVEQLFDQMSMIGLLEYNWENADHHKQWTLPIFVPGSAELMNMNLQQVETHPEIAQFFERMSFLPLTKITCMVPPGGAGVG
;
A
#
# COMPACT_ATOMS: atom_id res chain seq x y z
N MET A 1 -16.98 -11.76 -6.96
CA MET A 1 -17.32 -10.36 -6.62
C MET A 1 -16.10 -9.73 -5.98
N ALA A 2 -15.74 -8.52 -6.38
CA ALA A 2 -14.61 -7.80 -5.81
C ALA A 2 -14.79 -7.53 -4.30
N ARG A 3 -13.72 -7.70 -3.52
CA ARG A 3 -13.69 -7.40 -2.07
C ARG A 3 -13.71 -5.88 -1.86
N GLU A 4 -14.77 -5.38 -1.23
CA GLU A 4 -15.02 -3.94 -1.09
C GLU A 4 -13.92 -3.23 -0.28
N LEU A 5 -13.41 -3.87 0.78
CA LEU A 5 -12.32 -3.31 1.60
C LEU A 5 -11.03 -3.13 0.80
N ILE A 6 -10.72 -4.07 -0.10
CA ILE A 6 -9.54 -3.97 -0.97
C ILE A 6 -9.71 -2.85 -2.00
N LEU A 7 -10.88 -2.70 -2.61
CA LEU A 7 -11.15 -1.58 -3.52
C LEU A 7 -11.00 -0.22 -2.81
N LYS A 8 -11.51 -0.11 -1.57
CA LYS A 8 -11.33 1.10 -0.75
C LYS A 8 -9.88 1.36 -0.43
N LEU A 9 -9.12 0.32 -0.08
CA LEU A 9 -7.69 0.42 0.22
C LEU A 9 -6.90 0.86 -1.02
N GLY A 10 -7.16 0.24 -2.17
CA GLY A 10 -6.56 0.60 -3.45
C GLY A 10 -6.76 2.07 -3.78
N LYS A 11 -8.00 2.57 -3.66
CA LYS A 11 -8.33 3.98 -3.89
C LYS A 11 -7.66 4.93 -2.87
N LYS A 12 -7.48 4.48 -1.61
CA LYS A 12 -6.84 5.28 -0.56
C LYS A 12 -5.36 5.51 -0.84
N ILE A 13 -4.66 4.46 -1.27
CA ILE A 13 -3.20 4.45 -1.46
C ILE A 13 -2.82 5.08 -2.81
N THR A 14 -3.56 4.75 -3.88
CA THR A 14 -3.21 5.13 -5.25
C THR A 14 -2.94 6.62 -5.42
N ASP A 15 -1.95 6.92 -6.25
CA ASP A 15 -1.56 8.24 -6.72
C ASP A 15 -2.10 8.56 -8.12
N ARG A 16 -2.82 7.61 -8.76
CA ARG A 16 -3.62 7.86 -9.95
C ARG A 16 -4.73 8.88 -9.67
N VAL A 17 -4.52 10.11 -10.15
CA VAL A 17 -5.37 11.27 -9.85
C VAL A 17 -6.83 11.05 -10.25
N ASP A 18 -7.08 10.44 -11.41
CA ASP A 18 -8.43 10.15 -11.91
C ASP A 18 -9.19 9.16 -11.00
N VAL A 19 -8.51 8.14 -10.49
CA VAL A 19 -9.09 7.19 -9.52
C VAL A 19 -9.36 7.89 -8.17
N LYS A 20 -8.39 8.69 -7.70
CA LYS A 20 -8.49 9.41 -6.42
C LYS A 20 -9.66 10.40 -6.43
N LEU A 21 -9.88 11.09 -7.55
CA LEU A 21 -11.01 11.99 -7.79
C LEU A 21 -12.33 11.25 -8.13
N GLY A 22 -12.29 9.92 -8.30
CA GLY A 22 -13.48 9.11 -8.58
C GLY A 22 -14.00 9.20 -10.01
N MET A 23 -13.20 9.73 -10.94
CA MET A 23 -13.51 9.73 -12.38
C MET A 23 -13.41 8.32 -12.96
N THR A 24 -12.42 7.56 -12.49
CA THR A 24 -12.24 6.14 -12.81
C THR A 24 -12.61 5.31 -11.59
N LYS A 25 -13.51 4.34 -11.77
CA LYS A 25 -13.88 3.40 -10.71
C LYS A 25 -12.93 2.20 -10.74
N LEU A 26 -12.46 1.80 -9.56
CA LEU A 26 -11.74 0.54 -9.41
C LEU A 26 -12.71 -0.64 -9.49
N ASP A 27 -12.24 -1.72 -10.08
CA ASP A 27 -12.90 -3.01 -10.20
C ASP A 27 -11.88 -4.14 -10.01
N GLU A 28 -12.31 -5.38 -10.22
CA GLU A 28 -11.47 -6.57 -10.09
C GLU A 28 -10.31 -6.66 -11.09
N ASN A 29 -10.39 -5.93 -12.22
CA ASN A 29 -9.35 -5.91 -13.24
C ASN A 29 -8.33 -4.77 -13.02
N SER A 30 -8.61 -3.91 -12.04
CA SER A 30 -7.76 -2.77 -11.73
C SER A 30 -6.48 -3.23 -11.00
N PRO A 31 -5.29 -2.70 -11.36
CA PRO A 31 -4.02 -3.08 -10.73
C PRO A 31 -4.01 -2.91 -9.22
N GLU A 32 -4.59 -1.82 -8.73
CA GLU A 32 -4.74 -1.57 -7.29
C GLU A 32 -5.52 -2.69 -6.59
N TYR A 33 -6.49 -3.29 -7.28
CA TYR A 33 -7.27 -4.37 -6.72
C TYR A 33 -6.52 -5.68 -6.79
N TYR A 34 -6.13 -6.18 -7.97
CA TYR A 34 -5.56 -7.53 -8.06
C TYR A 34 -4.22 -7.63 -7.34
N GLY A 35 -3.41 -6.56 -7.34
CA GLY A 35 -2.15 -6.51 -6.61
C GLY A 35 -2.36 -6.69 -5.11
N LEU A 36 -3.24 -5.89 -4.50
CA LEU A 36 -3.58 -6.02 -3.09
C LEU A 36 -4.35 -7.31 -2.79
N ALA A 37 -5.27 -7.70 -3.67
CA ALA A 37 -6.18 -8.81 -3.41
C ALA A 37 -5.48 -10.17 -3.38
N SER A 38 -4.30 -10.26 -4.00
CA SER A 38 -3.47 -11.48 -4.04
C SER A 38 -2.90 -11.85 -2.67
N VAL A 39 -2.53 -10.85 -1.85
CA VAL A 39 -1.75 -11.06 -0.61
C VAL A 39 -2.33 -10.38 0.63
N VAL A 40 -3.26 -9.43 0.48
CA VAL A 40 -3.84 -8.68 1.59
C VAL A 40 -5.20 -9.26 1.98
N THR A 41 -5.34 -9.65 3.25
CA THR A 41 -6.62 -10.09 3.82
C THR A 41 -7.56 -8.91 4.10
N ASP A 42 -8.85 -9.18 4.25
CA ASP A 42 -9.83 -8.14 4.59
C ASP A 42 -9.55 -7.49 5.95
N GLU A 43 -9.03 -8.26 6.91
CA GLU A 43 -8.62 -7.75 8.22
C GLU A 43 -7.39 -6.83 8.12
N MET A 44 -6.38 -7.20 7.34
CA MET A 44 -5.24 -6.30 7.08
C MET A 44 -5.70 -5.02 6.40
N ALA A 45 -6.64 -5.13 5.46
CA ALA A 45 -7.20 -3.97 4.78
C ALA A 45 -7.97 -3.04 5.71
N GLU A 46 -8.75 -3.58 6.65
CA GLU A 46 -9.44 -2.81 7.69
C GLU A 46 -8.44 -1.99 8.53
N LEU A 47 -7.34 -2.60 8.96
CA LEU A 47 -6.29 -1.90 9.72
C LEU A 47 -5.64 -0.79 8.89
N ALA A 48 -5.23 -1.09 7.65
CA ALA A 48 -4.61 -0.11 6.75
C ALA A 48 -5.54 1.05 6.41
N LEU A 49 -6.85 0.81 6.29
CA LEU A 49 -7.85 1.85 6.06
C LEU A 49 -7.95 2.83 7.24
N ALA A 50 -7.69 2.39 8.48
CA ALA A 50 -7.64 3.23 9.68
C ALA A 50 -6.34 4.06 9.83
N MET A 51 -5.31 3.73 9.06
CA MET A 51 -4.04 4.48 8.98
C MET A 51 -4.17 5.72 8.09
N LYS A 52 -3.27 6.68 8.24
CA LYS A 52 -3.10 7.77 7.27
C LYS A 52 -1.91 7.42 6.36
N VAL A 53 -2.05 7.68 5.06
CA VAL A 53 -0.98 7.40 4.09
C VAL A 53 0.21 8.33 4.38
N ARG A 54 1.41 7.76 4.48
CA ARG A 54 2.68 8.43 4.79
C ARG A 54 2.70 9.21 6.11
N VAL A 55 1.94 8.73 7.09
CA VAL A 55 1.99 9.25 8.47
C VAL A 55 2.30 8.08 9.40
N PRO A 56 3.42 8.12 10.16
CA PRO A 56 3.72 7.10 11.13
C PRO A 56 2.61 6.94 12.17
N THR A 57 2.38 5.70 12.61
CA THR A 57 1.38 5.35 13.61
C THR A 57 1.84 4.16 14.43
N THR A 58 1.18 3.92 15.56
CA THR A 58 1.46 2.78 16.45
C THR A 58 0.29 1.79 16.50
N PRO A 59 0.55 0.51 16.87
CA PRO A 59 -0.51 -0.48 17.09
C PRO A 59 -1.56 -0.04 18.11
N ALA A 60 -1.16 0.71 19.14
CA ALA A 60 -2.08 1.24 20.15
C ALA A 60 -3.07 2.26 19.56
N GLU A 61 -2.59 3.17 18.70
CA GLU A 61 -3.46 4.16 18.03
C GLU A 61 -4.47 3.51 17.10
N ILE A 62 -4.02 2.52 16.32
CA ILE A 62 -4.87 1.83 15.36
C ILE A 62 -5.83 0.87 16.08
N GLY A 63 -5.35 0.10 17.06
CA GLY A 63 -6.17 -0.75 17.92
C GLY A 63 -7.31 0.01 18.57
N LYS A 64 -7.05 1.23 19.09
CA LYS A 64 -8.10 2.11 19.62
C LYS A 64 -9.15 2.52 18.59
N LYS A 65 -8.77 2.76 17.33
CA LYS A 65 -9.71 3.15 16.26
C LYS A 65 -10.59 2.01 15.79
N VAL A 66 -10.04 0.79 15.73
CA VAL A 66 -10.74 -0.39 15.19
C VAL A 66 -11.29 -1.31 16.27
N GLY A 67 -11.04 -1.02 17.55
CA GLY A 67 -11.51 -1.83 18.67
C GLY A 67 -10.79 -3.16 18.84
N LYS A 68 -9.50 -3.23 18.46
CA LYS A 68 -8.66 -4.44 18.57
C LYS A 68 -7.54 -4.27 19.57
N ASP A 69 -7.09 -5.39 20.13
CA ASP A 69 -5.97 -5.43 21.07
C ASP A 69 -4.66 -4.96 20.41
N PRO A 70 -3.86 -4.06 21.03
CA PRO A 70 -2.64 -3.55 20.43
C PRO A 70 -1.60 -4.62 20.11
N VAL A 71 -1.48 -5.69 20.91
CA VAL A 71 -0.52 -6.78 20.65
C VAL A 71 -0.93 -7.55 19.40
N TYR A 72 -2.23 -7.79 19.22
CA TYR A 72 -2.75 -8.40 18.01
C TYR A 72 -2.56 -7.52 16.77
N VAL A 73 -2.78 -6.20 16.91
CA VAL A 73 -2.54 -5.24 15.82
C VAL A 73 -1.06 -5.21 15.44
N GLU A 74 -0.14 -5.29 16.41
CA GLU A 74 1.30 -5.34 16.14
C GLU A 74 1.69 -6.61 15.36
N GLN A 75 1.14 -7.77 15.72
CA GLN A 75 1.36 -9.01 14.99
C GLN A 75 0.90 -8.92 13.53
N LEU A 76 -0.27 -8.31 13.28
CA LEU A 76 -0.76 -8.07 11.93
C LEU A 76 0.10 -7.04 11.19
N PHE A 77 0.57 -6.00 11.86
CA PHE A 77 1.47 -5.00 11.27
C PHE A 77 2.80 -5.59 10.84
N ASP A 78 3.37 -6.50 11.64
CA ASP A 78 4.57 -7.23 11.26
C ASP A 78 4.32 -8.11 10.04
N GLN A 79 3.20 -8.85 9.98
CA GLN A 79 2.82 -9.63 8.80
C GLN A 79 2.63 -8.75 7.55
N MET A 80 1.95 -7.61 7.69
CA MET A 80 1.75 -6.65 6.61
C MET A 80 3.07 -6.04 6.13
N SER A 81 4.05 -5.90 7.03
CA SER A 81 5.41 -5.45 6.68
C SER A 81 6.16 -6.54 5.91
N MET A 82 6.00 -7.81 6.28
CA MET A 82 6.58 -8.94 5.54
C MET A 82 6.00 -9.10 4.13
N ILE A 83 4.72 -8.75 3.96
CA ILE A 83 4.06 -8.69 2.64
C ILE A 83 4.62 -7.52 1.79
N GLY A 84 5.09 -6.46 2.45
CA GLY A 84 5.50 -5.21 1.80
C GLY A 84 4.39 -4.15 1.75
N LEU A 85 3.25 -4.35 2.44
CA LEU A 85 2.18 -3.35 2.50
C LEU A 85 2.53 -2.18 3.43
N LEU A 86 3.23 -2.45 4.54
CA LEU A 86 3.66 -1.44 5.50
C LEU A 86 5.18 -1.38 5.57
N GLU A 87 5.67 -0.21 5.97
CA GLU A 87 7.06 0.00 6.39
C GLU A 87 7.07 0.28 7.89
N TYR A 88 8.21 0.03 8.54
CA TYR A 88 8.45 0.45 9.92
C TYR A 88 9.82 1.07 10.09
N ASN A 89 9.96 1.94 11.09
CA ASN A 89 11.21 2.59 11.45
C ASN A 89 11.21 3.00 12.94
N TRP A 90 12.31 3.62 13.38
CA TRP A 90 12.51 4.19 14.72
C TRP A 90 12.92 5.67 14.64
N GLU A 91 12.53 6.34 13.54
CA GLU A 91 12.87 7.73 13.24
C GLU A 91 11.90 8.69 13.93
N ASN A 92 11.91 8.66 15.26
CA ASN A 92 11.17 9.57 16.13
C ASN A 92 12.04 9.94 17.35
N ALA A 93 11.63 10.97 18.09
CA ALA A 93 12.45 11.56 19.16
C ALA A 93 12.77 10.59 20.31
N ASP A 94 11.91 9.61 20.56
CA ASP A 94 12.00 8.62 21.63
C ASP A 94 12.42 7.23 21.13
N HIS A 95 12.77 7.10 19.84
CA HIS A 95 13.23 5.87 19.19
C HIS A 95 12.34 4.65 19.46
N HIS A 96 11.02 4.81 19.38
CA HIS A 96 10.08 3.68 19.42
C HIS A 96 9.74 3.19 18.00
N LYS A 97 9.40 1.91 17.86
CA LYS A 97 8.99 1.32 16.58
C LYS A 97 7.66 1.92 16.14
N GLN A 98 7.62 2.45 14.92
CA GLN A 98 6.41 3.02 14.30
C GLN A 98 6.23 2.47 12.88
N TRP A 99 4.98 2.39 12.42
CA TRP A 99 4.64 1.86 11.10
C TRP A 99 4.02 2.94 10.22
N THR A 100 4.31 2.87 8.94
CA THR A 100 3.77 3.79 7.93
C THR A 100 3.12 3.00 6.82
N LEU A 101 1.97 3.48 6.35
CA LEU A 101 1.35 3.01 5.11
C LEU A 101 1.87 3.89 3.95
N PRO A 102 2.82 3.42 3.13
CA PRO A 102 3.34 4.21 2.02
C PRO A 102 2.34 4.34 0.87
N ILE A 103 2.72 5.08 -0.17
CA ILE A 103 2.06 4.99 -1.47
C ILE A 103 2.47 3.69 -2.18
N PHE A 104 2.00 3.44 -3.40
CA PHE A 104 2.38 2.24 -4.14
C PHE A 104 3.82 2.32 -4.65
N VAL A 105 4.16 3.40 -5.35
CA VAL A 105 5.49 3.62 -5.93
C VAL A 105 5.90 5.09 -5.68
N PRO A 106 7.00 5.35 -4.96
CA PRO A 106 7.86 4.38 -4.29
C PRO A 106 7.15 3.88 -3.02
N GLY A 107 7.35 2.61 -2.66
CA GLY A 107 6.78 2.06 -1.44
C GLY A 107 6.11 0.70 -1.62
N SER A 108 4.84 0.59 -1.25
CA SER A 108 4.22 -0.73 -0.99
C SER A 108 4.23 -1.69 -2.17
N ALA A 109 4.03 -1.22 -3.41
CA ALA A 109 4.10 -2.09 -4.57
C ALA A 109 5.55 -2.52 -4.89
N GLU A 110 6.52 -1.63 -4.66
CA GLU A 110 7.95 -1.93 -4.80
C GLU A 110 8.38 -2.98 -3.76
N LEU A 111 8.04 -2.77 -2.49
CA LEU A 111 8.35 -3.69 -1.40
C LEU A 111 7.70 -5.06 -1.58
N MET A 112 6.44 -5.09 -2.06
CA MET A 112 5.78 -6.35 -2.43
C MET A 112 6.52 -7.09 -3.54
N ASN A 113 7.06 -6.36 -4.53
CA ASN A 113 7.78 -6.91 -5.67
C ASN A 113 9.22 -7.33 -5.34
N MET A 114 9.82 -6.81 -4.28
CA MET A 114 11.15 -7.22 -3.79
C MET A 114 11.14 -8.62 -3.14
N ASN A 115 9.98 -9.15 -2.77
CA ASN A 115 9.85 -10.48 -2.18
C ASN A 115 9.71 -11.54 -3.29
N LEU A 116 10.82 -12.21 -3.64
CA LEU A 116 10.86 -13.21 -4.72
C LEU A 116 9.84 -14.34 -4.54
N GLN A 117 9.75 -14.93 -3.35
CA GLN A 117 8.82 -16.04 -3.09
C GLN A 117 7.36 -15.61 -3.29
N GLN A 118 7.05 -14.39 -2.86
CA GLN A 118 5.72 -13.81 -3.03
C GLN A 118 5.41 -13.58 -4.51
N VAL A 119 6.35 -13.03 -5.29
CA VAL A 119 6.17 -12.80 -6.74
C VAL A 119 6.06 -14.13 -7.52
N GLU A 120 6.80 -15.17 -7.13
CA GLU A 120 6.67 -16.49 -7.74
C GLU A 120 5.29 -17.13 -7.46
N THR A 121 4.73 -16.87 -6.28
CA THR A 121 3.40 -17.37 -5.89
C THR A 121 2.27 -16.54 -6.50
N HIS A 122 2.47 -15.22 -6.58
CA HIS A 122 1.52 -14.21 -7.05
C HIS A 122 2.16 -13.33 -8.14
N PRO A 123 2.33 -13.85 -9.36
CA PRO A 123 3.02 -13.13 -10.45
C PRO A 123 2.32 -11.83 -10.87
N GLU A 124 1.03 -11.67 -10.52
CA GLU A 124 0.29 -10.43 -10.68
C GLU A 124 0.89 -9.25 -9.88
N ILE A 125 1.69 -9.50 -8.85
CA ILE A 125 2.38 -8.45 -8.08
C ILE A 125 3.42 -7.71 -8.93
N ALA A 126 4.15 -8.44 -9.79
CA ALA A 126 5.11 -7.80 -10.70
C ALA A 126 4.39 -6.92 -11.73
N GLN A 127 3.23 -7.36 -12.23
CA GLN A 127 2.39 -6.55 -13.11
C GLN A 127 1.83 -5.33 -12.37
N PHE A 128 1.38 -5.53 -11.12
CA PHE A 128 0.90 -4.45 -10.28
C PHE A 128 1.97 -3.37 -10.05
N PHE A 129 3.20 -3.76 -9.70
CA PHE A 129 4.33 -2.85 -9.56
C PHE A 129 4.63 -2.07 -10.84
N GLU A 130 4.71 -2.75 -11.99
CA GLU A 130 4.90 -2.09 -13.29
C GLU A 130 3.80 -1.06 -13.58
N ARG A 131 2.53 -1.45 -13.36
CA ARG A 131 1.37 -0.59 -13.59
C ARG A 131 1.35 0.63 -12.68
N MET A 132 1.70 0.47 -11.40
CA MET A 132 1.78 1.59 -10.45
C MET A 132 2.99 2.48 -10.69
N SER A 133 4.06 1.96 -11.29
CA SER A 133 5.19 2.78 -11.73
C SER A 133 4.86 3.62 -12.98
N PHE A 134 3.96 3.12 -13.84
CA PHE A 134 3.64 3.75 -15.13
C PHE A 134 2.40 4.66 -15.09
N LEU A 135 1.25 4.13 -14.66
CA LEU A 135 -0.06 4.78 -14.81
C LEU A 135 -0.16 6.17 -14.18
N PRO A 136 0.32 6.40 -12.94
CA PRO A 136 0.25 7.72 -12.30
C PRO A 136 1.01 8.80 -13.07
N LEU A 137 2.09 8.42 -13.76
CA LEU A 137 2.99 9.35 -14.44
C LEU A 137 2.59 9.65 -15.87
N THR A 138 1.72 8.85 -16.50
CA THR A 138 1.37 8.93 -17.94
C THR A 138 1.06 10.34 -18.48
N LYS A 139 0.50 11.23 -17.66
CA LYS A 139 0.16 12.61 -18.05
C LYS A 139 1.30 13.60 -17.90
N ILE A 140 2.34 13.25 -17.14
CA ILE A 140 3.46 14.12 -16.81
C ILE A 140 4.81 13.58 -17.28
N THR A 141 4.89 12.34 -17.78
CA THR A 141 6.15 11.69 -18.19
C THR A 141 7.00 12.55 -19.13
N CYS A 142 6.39 13.27 -20.08
CA CYS A 142 7.11 14.16 -20.99
C CYS A 142 7.75 15.39 -20.33
N MET A 143 7.36 15.70 -19.09
CA MET A 143 7.90 16.79 -18.27
C MET A 143 8.94 16.30 -17.25
N VAL A 144 9.11 14.98 -17.10
CA VAL A 144 10.09 14.39 -16.17
C VAL A 144 11.49 14.46 -16.82
N PRO A 145 12.49 15.07 -16.14
CA PRO A 145 13.86 15.13 -16.65
C PRO A 145 14.49 13.74 -16.86
N PRO A 146 15.50 13.61 -17.74
CA PRO A 146 16.33 12.40 -17.82
C PRO A 146 16.87 12.02 -16.43
N GLY A 147 16.75 10.73 -16.07
CA GLY A 147 17.08 10.24 -14.73
C GLY A 147 15.91 10.25 -13.74
N GLY A 148 14.69 10.55 -14.18
CA GLY A 148 13.46 10.38 -13.39
C GLY A 148 13.22 11.44 -12.31
N ALA A 149 14.24 12.23 -11.95
CA ALA A 149 14.18 13.28 -10.92
C ALA A 149 13.62 12.82 -9.56
N GLY A 150 13.73 11.53 -9.24
CA GLY A 150 13.15 10.94 -8.03
C GLY A 150 11.62 10.88 -8.05
N VAL A 151 11.00 10.95 -9.23
CA VAL A 151 9.56 10.76 -9.44
C VAL A 151 9.34 9.29 -9.76
N GLY A 152 9.14 8.52 -8.70
CA GLY A 152 8.97 7.07 -8.70
C GLY A 152 9.18 6.56 -7.30
#